data_AF-A0A3M1YVD5-F1
#
_entry.id   AF-A0A3M1YVD5-F1
#
_cell.length_a   1.000
_cell.length_b   1.000
_cell.length_c   1.000
_cell.angle_alpha   90.00
_cell.angle_beta   90.00
_cell.angle_gamma   90.00
#
_symmetry.space_group_name_H-M   'P 1'
#
loop_
_entity.id
_entity.type
_entity.pdbx_description
1 polymer ?
#
loop_
_entity_poly.entity_id
_entity_poly.type
_entity_poly.pdbx_seq_one_letter_code
_entity_poly.pdbx_strand_id
1 'polypeptide(L)'
;IRHSEGRLKRAQRLLQKPALGVEDLMVLTRDRAGNGDNICVYPVAPSYVETSGAVIMRPATREFWAVWGHPDSNEYERFIVN
;
A
#
# COMPACT_ATOMS: atom_id res chain seq x y z
N ILE A 1 15.87 7.75 12.25
CA ILE A 1 14.78 6.75 12.12
C ILE A 1 13.45 7.49 12.28
N ARG A 2 12.82 7.97 11.19
CA ARG A 2 11.49 8.63 11.21
C ARG A 2 10.58 8.18 10.04
N HIS A 3 10.93 7.10 9.35
CA HIS A 3 10.21 6.60 8.18
C HIS A 3 8.78 6.10 8.51
N SER A 4 8.53 5.65 9.75
CA SER A 4 7.20 5.18 10.16
C SER A 4 6.19 6.33 10.29
N GLU A 5 6.55 7.40 11.00
CA GLU A 5 5.70 8.59 11.17
C GLU A 5 5.45 9.31 9.85
N GLY A 6 6.47 9.39 8.99
CA GLY A 6 6.34 9.95 7.64
C GLY A 6 5.29 9.19 6.81
N ARG A 7 5.43 7.86 6.72
CA ARG A 7 4.48 7.00 6.01
C ARG A 7 3.06 7.13 6.56
N LEU A 8 2.89 7.20 7.89
CA LEU A 8 1.58 7.41 8.50
C LEU A 8 0.96 8.76 8.06
N LYS A 9 1.71 9.86 8.17
CA LYS A 9 1.23 11.20 7.76
C LYS A 9 0.93 11.27 6.26
N ARG A 10 1.68 10.53 5.45
CA ARG A 10 1.47 10.44 4.02
C ARG A 10 0.20 9.65 3.70
N ALA A 11 0.03 8.48 4.29
CA ALA A 11 -1.18 7.68 4.16
C ALA A 11 -2.43 8.46 4.55
N GLN A 12 -2.38 9.17 5.69
CA GLN A 12 -3.48 10.02 6.14
C GLN A 12 -3.85 11.09 5.11
N ARG A 13 -2.87 11.75 4.47
CA ARG A 13 -3.13 12.73 3.40
C ARG A 13 -3.76 12.08 2.17
N LEU A 14 -3.25 10.92 1.73
CA LEU A 14 -3.79 10.21 0.56
C LEU A 14 -5.23 9.69 0.78
N LEU A 15 -5.57 9.40 2.03
CA LEU A 15 -6.88 8.86 2.44
C LEU A 15 -7.86 9.93 2.94
N GLN A 16 -7.53 11.22 2.89
CA GLN A 16 -8.46 12.32 3.19
C GLN A 16 -9.50 12.47 2.09
N LYS A 17 -10.44 11.52 2.03
CA LYS A 17 -11.52 11.43 1.04
C LYS A 17 -12.85 11.17 1.74
N PRO A 18 -13.99 11.69 1.23
CA PRO A 18 -15.31 11.46 1.83
C PRO A 18 -15.74 9.99 1.88
N ALA A 19 -15.29 9.20 0.89
CA ALA A 19 -15.51 7.76 0.81
C ALA A 19 -14.26 7.09 0.26
N LEU A 20 -13.95 5.89 0.75
CA LEU A 20 -12.80 5.10 0.33
C LEU A 20 -13.26 3.82 -0.36
N GLY A 21 -12.79 3.61 -1.58
CA GLY A 21 -12.93 2.38 -2.35
C GLY A 21 -11.68 1.51 -2.30
N VAL A 22 -11.78 0.31 -2.89
CA VAL A 22 -10.63 -0.60 -3.04
C VAL A 22 -9.53 0.04 -3.89
N GLU A 23 -9.91 0.71 -4.98
CA GLU A 23 -8.95 1.39 -5.86
C GLU A 23 -8.15 2.48 -5.11
N ASP A 24 -8.76 3.19 -4.16
CA ASP A 24 -8.04 4.16 -3.34
C ASP A 24 -6.97 3.50 -2.48
N LEU A 25 -7.26 2.31 -1.95
CA LEU A 25 -6.32 1.52 -1.16
C LEU A 25 -5.22 0.89 -2.04
N MET A 26 -5.53 0.52 -3.27
CA MET A 26 -4.52 0.10 -4.26
C MET A 26 -3.60 1.27 -4.61
N VAL A 27 -4.14 2.45 -4.87
CA VAL A 27 -3.34 3.67 -5.11
C VAL A 27 -2.47 4.01 -3.90
N LEU A 28 -3.00 3.90 -2.68
CA LEU A 28 -2.25 4.10 -1.44
C LEU A 28 -1.04 3.16 -1.36
N THR A 29 -1.26 1.87 -1.58
CA THR A 29 -0.21 0.85 -1.46
C THR A 29 0.77 0.87 -2.62
N ARG A 30 0.41 1.49 -3.75
CA ARG A 30 1.26 1.82 -4.90
C ARG A 30 2.06 3.11 -4.74
N ASP A 31 1.90 3.83 -3.63
CA ASP A 31 2.53 5.14 -3.46
C ASP A 31 4.05 5.06 -3.38
N ARG A 32 4.70 5.65 -4.39
CA ARG A 32 6.16 5.79 -4.53
C ARG A 32 6.65 7.20 -4.32
N ALA A 33 5.74 8.17 -4.34
CA ALA A 33 6.14 9.55 -4.09
C ALA A 33 6.48 9.69 -2.61
N GLY A 34 7.51 10.46 -2.30
CA GLY A 34 7.96 10.61 -0.92
C GLY A 34 9.46 10.49 -0.81
N ASN A 35 10.09 11.50 -0.21
CA ASN A 35 11.53 11.55 0.01
C ASN A 35 11.89 10.68 1.22
N GLY A 36 11.63 9.37 1.11
CA GLY A 36 11.78 8.38 2.17
C GLY A 36 10.54 8.16 3.05
N ASP A 37 9.38 8.74 2.71
CA ASP A 37 8.08 8.51 3.36
C ASP A 37 7.04 7.78 2.47
N ASN A 38 7.49 7.24 1.34
CA ASN A 38 6.70 6.41 0.43
C ASN A 38 6.19 5.12 1.08
N ILE A 39 5.01 4.66 0.67
CA ILE A 39 4.39 3.44 1.22
C ILE A 39 4.95 2.18 0.56
N CYS A 40 5.05 2.16 -0.77
CA CYS A 40 5.73 1.10 -1.52
C CYS A 40 7.23 1.38 -1.50
N VAL A 41 8.01 0.62 -0.74
CA VAL A 41 9.44 0.86 -0.49
C VAL A 41 10.29 -0.01 -1.38
N TYR A 42 11.34 0.58 -1.95
CA TYR A 42 12.42 -0.14 -2.64
C TYR A 42 13.67 -0.08 -1.77
N PRO A 43 14.54 -1.09 -1.85
CA PRO A 43 15.75 -1.12 -1.07
C PRO A 43 16.71 -0.04 -1.60
N VAL A 44 17.11 0.89 -0.73
CA VAL A 44 18.06 1.95 -1.06
C VAL A 44 19.05 2.12 0.09
N ALA A 45 20.34 2.30 -0.22
CA ALA A 45 21.34 2.46 0.83
C ALA A 45 20.96 3.61 1.81
N PRO A 46 21.11 3.42 3.13
CA PRO A 46 21.70 2.27 3.82
C PRO A 46 20.70 1.16 4.23
N SER A 47 19.43 1.23 3.83
CA SER A 47 18.38 0.29 4.24
C SER A 47 17.91 -0.57 3.07
N TYR A 48 18.17 -1.86 3.16
CA TYR A 48 17.80 -2.84 2.12
C TYR A 48 16.46 -3.52 2.38
N VAL A 49 15.56 -2.86 3.11
CA VAL A 49 14.19 -3.34 3.31
C VAL A 49 13.32 -2.86 2.17
N GLU A 50 12.46 -3.73 1.67
CA GLU A 50 11.57 -3.45 0.55
C GLU A 50 10.13 -3.91 0.84
N THR A 51 9.20 -3.45 0.01
CA THR A 51 7.83 -3.94 0.00
C THR A 51 7.77 -5.23 -0.80
N SER A 52 7.43 -6.34 -0.14
CA SER A 52 7.32 -7.66 -0.77
C SER A 52 5.92 -8.02 -1.28
N GLY A 53 4.92 -7.19 -0.99
CA GLY A 53 3.53 -7.43 -1.34
C GLY A 53 2.58 -6.52 -0.58
N ALA A 54 1.29 -6.62 -0.91
CA ALA A 54 0.23 -5.94 -0.19
C ALA A 54 -1.08 -6.71 -0.29
N VAL A 55 -1.95 -6.48 0.70
CA VAL A 55 -3.28 -7.08 0.76
C VAL A 55 -4.30 -6.03 1.16
N ILE A 56 -5.45 -6.01 0.49
CA ILE A 56 -6.63 -5.21 0.82
C ILE A 56 -7.76 -6.19 1.13
N MET A 57 -8.42 -6.02 2.27
CA MET A 57 -9.50 -6.91 2.68
C MET A 57 -10.80 -6.13 2.87
N ARG A 58 -11.91 -6.72 2.43
CA ARG A 58 -13.26 -6.25 2.72
C ARG A 58 -14.04 -7.39 3.40
N PRO A 59 -13.94 -7.50 4.74
CA PRO A 59 -14.50 -8.64 5.47
C PRO A 59 -16.01 -8.81 5.29
N ALA A 60 -16.76 -7.70 5.21
CA ALA A 60 -18.22 -7.72 5.08
C ALA A 60 -18.71 -8.48 3.83
N THR A 61 -17.93 -8.46 2.74
CA THR A 61 -18.23 -9.16 1.49
C THR A 61 -17.33 -10.38 1.25
N ARG A 62 -16.45 -10.69 2.22
CA ARG A 62 -15.46 -11.77 2.16
C ARG A 62 -14.50 -11.64 0.97
N GLU A 63 -14.30 -10.43 0.48
CA GLU A 63 -13.38 -10.17 -0.63
C GLU A 63 -12.00 -9.79 -0.11
N PHE A 64 -10.96 -10.21 -0.81
CA PHE A 64 -9.64 -9.59 -0.67
C PHE A 64 -8.93 -9.48 -2.01
N TRP A 65 -7.99 -8.54 -2.07
CA TRP A 65 -7.10 -8.33 -3.19
C TRP A 65 -5.67 -8.48 -2.70
N ALA A 66 -4.88 -9.31 -3.37
CA ALA A 66 -3.48 -9.50 -3.03
C ALA A 66 -2.58 -9.27 -4.23
N VAL A 67 -1.39 -8.75 -3.96
CA VAL A 67 -0.31 -8.59 -4.94
C VAL A 67 0.98 -9.15 -4.36
N TRP A 68 1.68 -9.94 -5.16
CA TRP A 68 3.02 -10.43 -4.86
C TRP A 68 4.05 -9.46 -5.44
N GLY A 69 5.08 -9.12 -4.68
CA GLY A 69 6.08 -8.11 -5.05
C GLY A 69 5.56 -6.67 -4.93
N HIS A 70 6.26 -5.73 -5.56
CA HIS A 70 5.96 -4.31 -5.43
C HIS A 70 4.59 -3.96 -6.02
N PRO A 71 3.65 -3.40 -5.22
CA PRO A 71 2.33 -3.04 -5.71
C PRO A 71 2.35 -2.05 -6.89
N ASP A 72 3.35 -1.16 -6.97
CA ASP A 72 3.48 -0.15 -8.03
C ASP A 72 3.77 -0.74 -9.41
N SER A 73 4.28 -1.97 -9.46
CA SER A 73 4.75 -2.64 -10.67
C SER A 73 3.97 -3.91 -11.00
N ASN A 74 3.13 -4.39 -10.08
CA ASN A 74 2.38 -5.63 -10.20
C ASN A 74 0.87 -5.41 -10.03
N GLU A 75 0.08 -6.37 -10.51
CA GLU A 75 -1.37 -6.32 -10.44
C GLU A 75 -1.94 -7.07 -9.25
N TYR A 76 -3.06 -6.56 -8.74
CA TYR A 76 -3.84 -7.20 -7.70
C TYR A 76 -4.70 -8.31 -8.28
N GLU A 77 -4.63 -9.48 -7.67
CA GLU A 77 -5.59 -10.56 -7.89
C GLU A 77 -6.71 -10.47 -6.84
N ARG A 78 -7.97 -10.59 -7.29
CA ARG A 78 -9.15 -10.57 -6.42
C ARG A 78 -9.57 -12.00 -6.07
N PHE A 79 -9.89 -12.19 -4.80
CA PHE A 79 -10.34 -13.45 -4.23
C PHE A 79 -11.61 -13.26 -3.41
N ILE A 80 -12.38 -14.33 -3.27
CA ILE A 80 -13.50 -14.43 -2.33
C ILE A 80 -13.19 -15.57 -1.36
N VAL A 81 -13.19 -15.28 -0.05
CA VAL A 81 -12.90 -16.27 1.00
C VAL A 81 -14.18 -16.97 1.40
N ASN A 82 -14.20 -18.30 1.22
CA ASN A 82 -15.33 -19.17 1.55
C ASN A 82 -15.48 -19.47 3.03
#